data_AF-A0A7J5UVE3-F1
#
_entry.id   AF-A0A7J5UVE3-F1
#
_cell.length_a   1.000
_cell.length_b   1.000
_cell.length_c   1.000
_cell.angle_alpha   90.00
_cell.angle_beta   90.00
_cell.angle_gamma   90.00
#
_symmetry.space_group_name_H-M   'P 1'
#
loop_
_entity.id
_entity.type
_entity.pdbx_description
1 polymer ?
#
loop_
_entity_poly.entity_id
_entity_poly.type
_entity_poly.pdbx_seq_one_letter_code
_entity_poly.pdbx_strand_id
1 'polypeptide(L)' 'MENSKKLRCPLGVPGGILAALIGLVGIVMNVITFNLVGLITSIGLLLVALPFIRVTMMVHSANDRLDEIEKKLGQK' A
#
# COMPACT_ATOMS: atom_id res chain seq x y z
N MET A 1 -21.44 -18.50 14.31
CA MET A 1 -20.04 -18.67 13.87
C MET A 1 -19.46 -17.28 13.67
N GLU A 2 -18.27 -17.04 14.20
CA GLU A 2 -17.68 -15.72 14.45
C GLU A 2 -17.63 -14.87 13.18
N ASN A 3 -18.01 -13.60 13.30
CA ASN A 3 -18.12 -12.61 12.24
C ASN A 3 -16.73 -12.43 11.58
N SER A 4 -16.45 -13.12 10.46
CA SER A 4 -15.20 -13.01 9.70
C SER A 4 -14.96 -11.56 9.31
N LYS A 5 -14.26 -10.82 10.18
CA LYS A 5 -13.96 -9.41 10.01
C LYS A 5 -13.03 -9.33 8.81
N LYS A 6 -13.48 -8.69 7.72
CA LYS A 6 -12.67 -8.54 6.51
C LYS A 6 -11.27 -8.05 6.89
N LEU A 7 -10.25 -8.89 6.72
CA LEU A 7 -8.84 -8.48 6.74
C LEU A 7 -8.58 -7.62 5.49
N ARG A 8 -9.08 -6.39 5.52
CA ARG A 8 -8.67 -5.33 4.61
C ARG A 8 -7.72 -4.45 5.39
N CYS A 9 -6.55 -4.17 4.84
CA CYS A 9 -5.66 -3.14 5.38
C CYS A 9 -6.16 -1.79 4.84
N PRO A 10 -6.98 -1.03 5.60
CA PRO A 10 -7.57 0.21 5.10
C PRO A 10 -6.51 1.25 4.73
N LEU A 11 -5.31 1.13 5.31
CA LEU A 11 -4.18 2.04 5.08
C LEU A 11 -3.19 1.57 4.01
N GLY A 12 -3.27 0.34 3.48
CA GLY A 12 -2.15 -0.14 2.65
C GLY A 12 -2.08 0.54 1.27
N VAL A 13 -3.18 0.54 0.51
CA VAL A 13 -3.26 1.25 -0.78
C VAL A 13 -3.21 2.78 -0.59
N PRO A 14 -4.07 3.40 0.24
CA PRO A 14 -4.03 4.86 0.41
C PRO A 14 -2.74 5.33 1.10
N GLY A 15 -2.14 4.54 1.99
CA GLY A 15 -0.85 4.85 2.62
C GLY A 15 0.32 4.78 1.63
N GLY A 16 0.30 3.83 0.70
CA GLY A 16 1.28 3.80 -0.40
C GLY A 16 1.16 5.01 -1.33
N ILE A 17 -0.06 5.44 -1.64
CA ILE A 17 -0.29 6.67 -2.43
C ILE A 17 0.22 7.91 -1.68
N LEU A 18 -0.05 7.98 -0.37
CA LEU A 18 0.44 9.07 0.48
C LEU A 18 1.97 9.11 0.51
N ALA A 19 2.62 7.95 0.67
CA ALA A 19 4.07 7.82 0.65
C ALA A 19 4.67 8.25 -0.70
N ALA A 20 4.02 7.91 -1.82
CA ALA A 20 4.44 8.36 -3.15
C ALA A 20 4.35 9.89 -3.30
N LEU A 21 3.25 10.50 -2.82
CA LEU A 21 3.09 11.97 -2.83
C LEU A 21 4.15 12.66 -1.97
N ILE A 22 4.39 12.16 -0.76
CA ILE A 22 5.43 12.69 0.15
C ILE A 22 6.81 12.57 -0.49
N GLY A 23 7.12 11.42 -1.11
CA GLY A 23 8.38 11.23 -1.83
C GLY A 23 8.56 12.22 -2.98
N LEU A 24 7.49 12.50 -3.74
CA LEU A 24 7.51 13.45 -4.84
C LEU A 24 7.76 14.89 -4.35
N VAL A 25 7.06 15.32 -3.30
CA VAL A 25 7.29 16.63 -2.66
C VAL A 25 8.71 16.73 -2.09
N GLY A 26 9.19 15.65 -1.46
CA GLY A 26 10.55 15.56 -0.93
C GLY A 26 11.61 15.71 -2.02
N ILE A 27 11.41 15.11 -3.20
CA ILE A 27 12.31 15.28 -4.34
C ILE A 27 12.38 16.77 -4.74
N VAL A 28 11.22 17.42 -4.95
CA VAL A 28 11.18 18.83 -5.38
C VAL A 28 11.90 19.73 -4.37
N MET A 29 11.58 19.60 -3.08
CA MET A 29 12.18 20.43 -2.04
C MET A 29 13.69 20.19 -1.88
N ASN A 30 14.13 18.93 -1.93
CA ASN A 30 15.55 18.62 -1.79
C ASN A 30 16.38 19.03 -3.01
N VAL A 31 15.79 19.04 -4.21
CA VAL A 31 16.42 19.61 -5.42
C VAL A 31 16.63 21.12 -5.26
N ILE A 32 15.61 21.85 -4.80
CA ILE A 32 15.70 23.31 -4.60
C ILE A 32 16.75 23.64 -3.52
N THR A 33 16.85 22.82 -2.48
CA THR A 33 17.74 23.06 -1.33
C THR A 33 19.13 22.43 -1.51
N PHE A 34 19.42 21.81 -2.67
CA PHE A 34 20.67 21.07 -2.94
C PHE A 34 21.04 20.03 -1.87
N ASN A 35 20.03 19.40 -1.25
CA ASN A 35 20.24 18.40 -0.21
C ASN A 35 20.26 16.99 -0.83
N LEU A 36 21.47 16.50 -1.14
CA LEU A 36 21.69 15.20 -1.77
C LEU A 36 21.16 14.03 -0.91
N VAL A 37 21.33 14.09 0.42
CA VAL A 37 20.91 13.03 1.35
C VAL A 37 19.38 12.95 1.41
N GLY A 38 18.72 14.11 1.49
CA GLY A 38 17.26 14.21 1.42
C GLY A 38 16.70 13.73 0.07
N LEU A 39 17.43 13.97 -1.02
CA LEU A 39 17.03 13.54 -2.35
C LEU A 39 17.06 12.00 -2.48
N ILE A 40 18.13 11.36 -2.04
CA ILE A 40 18.27 9.88 -2.08
C ILE A 40 17.18 9.21 -1.23
N THR A 41 16.92 9.73 -0.03
CA THR A 41 15.86 9.20 0.84
C THR A 41 14.47 9.36 0.23
N SER A 42 14.18 10.48 -0.43
CA SER A 42 12.92 10.73 -1.12
C SER A 42 12.71 9.77 -2.31
N ILE A 43 13.78 9.50 -3.08
CA ILE A 43 13.77 8.51 -4.17
C ILE A 43 13.54 7.10 -3.61
N GLY A 44 14.22 6.74 -2.52
CA GLY A 44 14.02 5.46 -1.85
C GLY A 44 12.57 5.26 -1.38
N LEU A 45 11.95 6.30 -0.82
CA LEU A 45 10.56 6.26 -0.39
C LEU A 45 9.59 5.98 -1.56
N LEU A 46 9.87 6.58 -2.72
CA LEU A 46 9.08 6.38 -3.94
C LEU A 46 9.23 4.95 -4.50
N LEU A 47 10.46 4.42 -4.46
CA LEU A 47 10.79 3.06 -4.88
C LEU A 47 10.11 2.00 -4.00
N VAL A 48 9.95 2.26 -2.70
CA VAL A 48 9.30 1.35 -1.74
C VAL A 48 7.77 1.49 -1.77
N ALA A 49 7.23 2.67 -2.07
CA ALA A 49 5.79 2.90 -2.11
C ALA A 49 5.08 2.01 -3.16
N LEU A 50 5.66 1.83 -4.34
CA LEU A 50 5.08 1.01 -5.42
C LEU A 50 4.93 -0.50 -5.07
N PRO A 51 5.98 -1.21 -4.62
CA PRO A 51 5.85 -2.60 -4.21
C PRO A 51 4.93 -2.75 -2.99
N PHE A 52 4.91 -1.77 -2.08
CA PHE A 52 3.99 -1.78 -0.94
C PHE A 52 2.51 -1.79 -1.36
N ILE A 53 2.14 -0.96 -2.35
CA ILE A 53 0.78 -0.95 -2.92
C ILE A 53 0.46 -2.29 -3.59
N ARG A 54 1.41 -2.84 -4.38
CA ARG A 54 1.25 -4.14 -5.07
C ARG A 54 0.95 -5.28 -4.09
N VAL A 55 1.75 -5.40 -3.03
CA VAL A 55 1.57 -6.45 -2.02
C VAL A 55 0.22 -6.28 -1.33
N THR A 56 -0.14 -5.05 -0.94
CA THR A 56 -1.43 -4.79 -0.30
C THR A 56 -2.62 -5.17 -1.19
N MET A 57 -2.57 -4.80 -2.48
CA MET A 57 -3.59 -5.18 -3.47
C MET A 57 -3.70 -6.69 -3.63
N MET A 58 -2.57 -7.40 -3.68
CA MET A 58 -2.54 -8.86 -3.80
C MET A 58 -3.15 -9.56 -2.58
N VAL A 59 -2.89 -9.04 -1.37
CA VAL A 59 -3.50 -9.56 -0.14
C VAL A 59 -5.02 -9.33 -0.14
N HIS A 60 -5.48 -8.15 -0.55
CA HIS A 60 -6.91 -7.88 -0.65
C HIS A 60 -7.60 -8.77 -1.67
N SER A 61 -7.00 -8.99 -2.84
CA SER A 61 -7.59 -9.85 -3.88
C SER A 61 -7.63 -11.31 -3.45
N ALA A 62 -6.58 -11.80 -2.77
CA ALA A 62 -6.58 -13.14 -2.19
C ALA A 62 -7.69 -13.30 -1.14
N ASN A 63 -7.89 -12.28 -0.31
CA ASN A 63 -8.93 -12.29 0.72
C ASN A 63 -10.34 -12.25 0.12
N ASP A 64 -10.57 -11.47 -0.93
CA ASP A 64 -11.87 -11.46 -1.64
C ASP A 64 -12.18 -12.83 -2.29
N ARG A 65 -11.16 -13.57 -2.74
CA ARG A 65 -11.34 -14.95 -3.26
C ARG A 65 -11.66 -15.96 -2.16
N LEU A 66 -11.04 -15.83 -0.99
CA LEU A 66 -11.32 -16.68 0.17
C LEU A 66 -12.75 -16.48 0.68
N ASP A 67 -13.21 -15.23 0.76
CA ASP A 67 -14.60 -14.88 1.15
C ASP A 67 -15.63 -15.52 0.19
N GLU A 68 -15.34 -15.51 -1.11
CA GLU A 68 -16.20 -16.15 -2.12
C GLU A 68 -16.28 -17.68 -1.93
N ILE A 69 -15.17 -18.31 -1.52
CA ILE A 69 -15.10 -19.76 -1.24
C ILE A 69 -15.85 -20.10 0.05
N GLU A 70 -15.66 -19.32 1.13
CA GLU A 70 -16.39 -19.49 2.39
C GLU A 70 -17.90 -19.36 2.16
N LYS A 71 -18.34 -18.40 1.35
CA LYS A 71 -19.76 -18.22 1.02
C LYS A 71 -20.36 -19.41 0.28
N LYS A 72 -19.59 -20.04 -0.62
CA LYS A 72 -20.04 -21.25 -1.36
C LYS A 72 -20.09 -22.49 -0.47
N LEU A 73 -19.19 -22.61 0.50
CA LEU A 73 -19.14 -23.74 1.44
C LEU A 73 -20.18 -23.61 2.55
N GLY A 74 -20.43 -22.41 3.07
CA GLY A 74 -21.41 -22.16 4.13
C GLY A 74 -22.87 -22.12 3.68
N GLN A 75 -23.14 -22.18 2.37
CA GLN A 75 -24.49 -22.33 1.80
C GLN A 75 -24.92 -23.80 1.55
N LYS A 76 -24.09 -24.77 1.93
CA LYS A 76 -24.37 -26.21 1.82
C LYS A 76 -24.61 -26.82 3.19
#